data_AF-Q23U54-F1
#
_entry.id   AF-Q23U54-F1
#
_cell.length_a   1.000
_cell.length_b   1.000
_cell.length_c   1.000
_cell.angle_alpha   90.00
_cell.angle_beta   90.00
_cell.angle_gamma   90.00
#
_symmetry.space_group_name_H-M   'P 1'
#
loop_
_entity.id
_entity.type
_entity.pdbx_description
1 polymer ?
#
loop_
_entity_poly.entity_id
_entity_poly.type
_entity_poly.pdbx_seq_one_letter_code
_entity_poly.pdbx_strand_id
1 'polypeptide(L)'
;MSLPKNEFFNPKQENLAYTIAIIKPDTALYIKSVQEIIDKIEEQGFVIKNMIQRELIRQEVQNVFYKQEGQPYYDDIIDYMLSGECVVLLLCHETENPIEKWKKMIGKSDPEQAKKEDPNCLRAKYGKSILKNELHGSDTTSDANKERDVFKFPIPQKIPEFHFDTMKINIDTIFKFIFPPNLEHVVVNERLDIFALYGPILNHHSVDKCLCTPCSRIGKEVLELRRKEIIIEEKKKLGISTKNDAQIKRLQLSMSTSKKGTKQETKVNIPPIRLLNEENISSIYNQLCDKCKHHCDSYAHLVGGRGAQHILSDQEIEGLAKEINKQELLDLLIIEKGNAANIMIEQMSLKEPEEISYNRDLIRLLFKDVPTDYYERYNFSDLQQVIQEDRRIRMNAWVAKLINKSIEKFSNPKLIDPTVTQKERQNLKSIHFTLNRTLPLSMITQKPNISYVPIEFPQSIVDKPKLQQNEEKIALLQKLHRHTTHMVSIDNVGAGDEYKINVALLRNYNEGRHGSWNNYASLLKSQKGTYVQTKNHPVNHEFQ
;
A
#
# COMPACT_ATOMS: atom_id res chain seq x y z
N MET A 1 -15.79 -8.65 28.35
CA MET A 1 -16.06 -7.43 27.57
C MET A 1 -16.28 -7.84 26.14
N SER A 2 -17.50 -7.70 25.64
CA SER A 2 -17.84 -7.95 24.24
C SER A 2 -17.04 -7.00 23.36
N LEU A 3 -16.23 -7.54 22.46
CA LEU A 3 -15.61 -6.78 21.37
C LEU A 3 -16.70 -5.97 20.66
N PRO A 4 -16.46 -4.69 20.32
CA PRO A 4 -17.41 -3.94 19.52
C PRO A 4 -17.65 -4.75 18.24
N LYS A 5 -18.92 -5.06 17.99
CA LYS A 5 -19.35 -5.73 16.76
C LYS A 5 -18.69 -4.96 15.62
N ASN A 6 -17.88 -5.65 14.81
CA ASN A 6 -17.45 -5.15 13.52
C ASN A 6 -18.68 -4.57 12.82
N GLU A 7 -18.79 -3.25 12.75
CA GLU A 7 -19.61 -2.60 11.74
C GLU A 7 -18.93 -2.96 10.44
N PHE A 8 -19.34 -4.10 9.87
CA PHE A 8 -19.02 -4.43 8.50
C PHE A 8 -19.39 -3.21 7.66
N PHE A 9 -18.43 -2.70 6.88
CA PHE A 9 -18.63 -1.70 5.84
C PHE A 9 -19.97 -1.99 5.16
N ASN A 10 -20.94 -1.12 5.40
CA ASN A 10 -22.25 -1.22 4.78
C ASN A 10 -22.28 -0.19 3.66
N PRO A 11 -22.00 -0.60 2.41
CA PRO A 11 -21.92 0.34 1.28
C PRO A 11 -23.22 1.14 1.09
N LYS A 12 -24.36 0.69 1.64
CA LYS A 12 -25.62 1.44 1.61
C LYS A 12 -25.70 2.57 2.64
N GLN A 13 -24.94 2.52 3.73
CA GLN A 13 -24.85 3.58 4.75
C GLN A 13 -23.76 4.61 4.43
N GLU A 14 -22.84 4.28 3.52
CA GLU A 14 -21.68 5.12 3.17
C GLU A 14 -21.82 5.86 1.82
N ASN A 15 -22.93 5.70 1.10
CA ASN A 15 -23.20 6.52 -0.08
C ASN A 15 -23.81 7.87 0.33
N LEU A 16 -23.39 8.95 -0.33
CA LEU A 16 -24.02 10.26 -0.15
C LEU A 16 -25.47 10.18 -0.66
N ALA A 17 -26.40 10.86 0.00
CA ALA A 17 -27.71 11.10 -0.60
C ALA A 17 -27.54 12.03 -1.81
N TYR A 18 -28.35 11.83 -2.84
CA TYR A 18 -28.32 12.65 -4.05
C TYR A 18 -29.70 12.77 -4.70
N THR A 19 -29.80 13.72 -5.61
CA THR A 19 -30.94 13.91 -6.51
C THR A 19 -30.42 14.16 -7.93
N ILE A 20 -31.24 13.85 -8.93
CA ILE A 20 -30.99 14.28 -10.30
C ILE A 20 -31.75 15.58 -10.55
N ALA A 21 -31.05 16.55 -11.10
CA ALA A 21 -31.61 17.79 -11.60
C ALA A 21 -31.46 17.83 -13.12
N ILE A 22 -32.50 18.26 -13.83
CA ILE A 22 -32.43 18.47 -15.28
C ILE A 22 -32.88 19.90 -15.60
N ILE A 23 -32.04 20.65 -16.29
CA ILE A 23 -32.39 21.89 -16.96
C ILE A 23 -32.87 21.51 -18.36
N LYS A 24 -34.13 21.82 -18.64
CA LYS A 24 -34.84 21.44 -19.87
C LYS A 24 -34.39 22.29 -21.08
N PRO A 25 -34.74 21.89 -22.32
CA PRO A 25 -34.15 22.45 -23.53
C PRO A 25 -34.25 23.98 -23.66
N ASP A 26 -35.42 24.58 -23.43
CA ASP A 26 -35.59 26.03 -23.61
C ASP A 26 -34.60 26.84 -22.76
N THR A 27 -34.36 26.45 -21.50
CA THR A 27 -33.41 27.15 -20.61
C THR A 27 -31.97 26.73 -20.84
N ALA A 28 -31.73 25.44 -21.15
CA ALA A 28 -30.40 24.91 -21.43
C ALA A 28 -29.73 25.58 -22.65
N LEU A 29 -30.52 26.05 -23.63
CA LEU A 29 -30.04 26.81 -24.78
C LEU A 29 -29.33 28.12 -24.41
N TYR A 30 -29.65 28.70 -23.24
CA TYR A 30 -29.09 29.98 -22.81
C TYR A 30 -28.02 29.77 -21.74
N ILE A 31 -26.74 29.78 -22.16
CA ILE A 31 -25.58 29.57 -21.28
C ILE A 31 -25.62 30.48 -20.04
N LYS A 32 -26.03 31.75 -20.19
CA LYS A 32 -26.15 32.69 -19.05
C LYS A 32 -27.16 32.22 -18.00
N SER A 33 -28.28 31.65 -18.44
CA SER A 33 -29.32 31.14 -17.54
C SER A 33 -28.86 29.86 -16.84
N VAL A 34 -28.17 28.97 -17.57
CA VAL A 34 -27.57 27.75 -17.00
C VAL A 34 -26.57 28.11 -15.92
N GLN A 35 -25.66 29.05 -16.20
CA GLN A 35 -24.67 29.50 -15.23
C GLN A 35 -25.34 30.09 -13.99
N GLU A 36 -26.35 30.95 -14.14
CA GLU A 36 -27.06 31.53 -12.99
C GLU A 36 -27.76 30.47 -12.13
N ILE A 37 -28.27 29.40 -12.74
CA ILE A 37 -28.87 28.27 -12.00
C ILE A 37 -27.79 27.50 -11.26
N ILE A 38 -26.63 27.24 -11.89
CA ILE A 38 -25.48 26.57 -11.27
C ILE A 38 -24.98 27.39 -10.08
N ASP A 39 -24.80 28.70 -10.24
CA ASP A 39 -24.35 29.60 -9.17
C ASP A 39 -25.30 29.51 -7.96
N LYS A 40 -26.62 29.53 -8.20
CA LYS A 40 -27.62 29.35 -7.14
C LYS A 40 -27.59 27.97 -6.48
N ILE A 41 -27.32 26.91 -7.25
CA ILE A 41 -27.16 25.55 -6.71
C ILE A 41 -25.99 25.55 -5.71
N GLU A 42 -24.85 26.12 -6.10
CA GLU A 42 -23.66 26.19 -5.25
C GLU A 42 -23.86 27.10 -4.03
N GLU A 43 -24.50 28.26 -4.20
CA GLU A 43 -24.84 29.18 -3.10
C GLU A 43 -25.73 28.53 -2.03
N GLN A 44 -26.60 27.59 -2.44
CA GLN A 44 -27.44 26.83 -1.51
C GLN A 44 -26.72 25.63 -0.86
N GLY A 45 -25.42 25.48 -1.10
CA GLY A 45 -24.58 24.45 -0.47
C GLY A 45 -24.66 23.08 -1.14
N PHE A 46 -25.23 22.98 -2.34
CA PHE A 46 -25.13 21.73 -3.10
C PHE A 46 -23.73 21.53 -3.67
N VAL A 47 -23.33 20.27 -3.76
CA VAL A 47 -22.14 19.83 -4.47
C VAL A 47 -22.56 19.13 -5.76
N ILE A 48 -22.17 19.70 -6.91
CA ILE A 48 -22.39 19.09 -8.22
C ILE A 48 -21.33 18.01 -8.43
N LYS A 49 -21.73 16.74 -8.39
CA LYS A 49 -20.79 15.60 -8.55
C LYS A 49 -20.55 15.25 -10.01
N ASN A 50 -21.59 15.36 -10.82
CA ASN A 50 -21.54 15.11 -12.26
C ASN A 50 -22.45 16.11 -12.98
N MET A 51 -22.02 16.51 -14.16
CA MET A 51 -22.77 17.40 -15.05
C MET A 51 -22.53 16.96 -16.48
N ILE A 52 -23.60 16.83 -17.26
CA ILE A 52 -23.54 16.59 -18.71
C ILE A 52 -24.54 17.50 -19.40
N GLN A 53 -24.17 18.04 -20.55
CA GLN A 53 -25.07 18.76 -21.44
C GLN A 53 -25.12 18.02 -22.78
N ARG A 54 -26.32 17.59 -23.20
CA ARG A 54 -26.54 16.87 -24.46
C ARG A 54 -28.02 16.73 -24.79
N GLU A 55 -28.31 16.38 -26.03
CA GLU A 55 -29.62 15.84 -26.41
C GLU A 55 -29.85 14.48 -25.71
N LEU A 56 -31.06 14.30 -25.15
CA LEU A 56 -31.47 13.04 -24.54
C LEU A 56 -32.06 12.12 -25.60
N ILE A 57 -31.91 10.81 -25.42
CA ILE A 57 -32.61 9.85 -26.31
C ILE A 57 -34.00 9.54 -25.78
N ARG A 58 -34.94 9.19 -26.67
CA ARG A 58 -36.34 8.92 -26.31
C ARG A 58 -36.50 7.94 -25.15
N GLN A 59 -35.68 6.89 -25.11
CA GLN A 59 -35.70 5.89 -24.03
C GLN A 59 -35.31 6.49 -22.66
N GLU A 60 -34.34 7.41 -22.61
CA GLU A 60 -33.94 8.06 -21.36
C GLU A 60 -35.08 8.93 -20.83
N VAL A 61 -35.70 9.71 -21.72
CA VAL A 61 -36.83 10.57 -21.35
C VAL A 61 -38.02 9.74 -20.85
N GLN A 62 -38.38 8.66 -21.56
CA GLN A 62 -39.45 7.76 -21.13
C GLN A 62 -39.16 7.13 -19.76
N ASN A 63 -37.91 6.74 -19.50
CA ASN A 63 -37.52 6.17 -18.20
C ASN A 63 -37.55 7.20 -17.06
N VAL A 64 -37.22 8.47 -17.33
CA VAL A 64 -37.32 9.56 -16.33
C VAL A 64 -38.79 9.88 -16.03
N PHE A 65 -39.64 9.97 -17.06
CA PHE A 65 -41.05 10.35 -16.93
C PHE A 65 -42.02 9.14 -16.88
N TYR A 66 -41.54 7.97 -16.46
CA TYR A 66 -42.33 6.73 -16.48
C TYR A 66 -43.63 6.81 -15.68
N LYS A 67 -43.69 7.67 -14.64
CA LYS A 67 -44.89 7.85 -13.81
C LYS A 67 -46.02 8.58 -14.54
N GLN A 68 -45.69 9.32 -15.60
CA GLN A 68 -46.64 10.07 -16.42
C GLN A 68 -47.15 9.23 -17.60
N GLU A 69 -46.70 7.99 -17.75
CA GLU A 69 -47.18 7.08 -18.79
C GLU A 69 -48.71 6.90 -18.70
N GLY A 70 -49.39 7.00 -19.83
CA GLY A 70 -50.86 6.94 -19.92
C GLY A 70 -51.59 8.25 -19.63
N GLN A 71 -50.88 9.33 -19.27
CA GLN A 71 -51.47 10.66 -19.19
C GLN A 71 -51.62 11.28 -20.59
N PRO A 72 -52.69 12.07 -20.86
CA PRO A 72 -52.96 12.61 -22.19
C PRO A 72 -51.88 13.57 -22.71
N TYR A 73 -51.06 14.13 -21.82
CA TYR A 73 -49.95 15.05 -22.12
C TYR A 73 -48.57 14.38 -22.09
N TYR A 74 -48.51 13.05 -21.96
CA TYR A 74 -47.23 12.33 -21.84
C TYR A 74 -46.38 12.49 -23.09
N ASP A 75 -46.96 12.32 -24.28
CA ASP A 75 -46.24 12.47 -25.55
C ASP A 75 -45.72 13.90 -25.74
N ASP A 76 -46.48 14.91 -25.29
CA ASP A 76 -46.03 16.32 -25.31
C ASP A 76 -44.78 16.53 -24.42
N ILE A 77 -44.68 15.84 -23.27
CA ILE A 77 -43.48 15.88 -22.42
C ILE A 77 -42.30 15.26 -23.15
N ILE A 78 -42.50 14.10 -23.78
CA ILE A 78 -41.44 13.41 -24.52
C ILE A 78 -40.93 14.30 -25.65
N ASP A 79 -41.82 14.81 -26.49
CA ASP A 79 -41.45 15.64 -27.63
C ASP A 79 -40.79 16.96 -27.19
N TYR A 80 -41.23 17.54 -26.07
CA TYR A 80 -40.57 18.73 -25.51
C TYR A 80 -39.14 18.44 -25.06
N MET A 81 -38.91 17.37 -24.30
CA MET A 81 -37.58 17.01 -23.80
C MET A 81 -36.60 16.62 -24.93
N LEU A 82 -37.12 16.16 -26.07
CA LEU A 82 -36.34 15.82 -27.27
C LEU A 82 -36.13 17.01 -28.23
N SER A 83 -36.68 18.18 -27.93
CA SER A 83 -36.59 19.35 -28.82
C SER A 83 -35.22 20.03 -28.84
N GLY A 84 -34.29 19.63 -27.95
CA GLY A 84 -32.93 20.15 -27.91
C GLY A 84 -32.11 19.60 -26.75
N GLU A 85 -30.94 20.20 -26.50
CA GLU A 85 -30.04 19.78 -25.43
C GLU A 85 -30.62 20.03 -24.03
N CYS A 86 -30.40 19.08 -23.12
CA CYS A 86 -30.67 19.25 -21.69
C CYS A 86 -29.35 19.30 -20.91
N VAL A 87 -29.35 19.97 -19.76
CA VAL A 87 -28.25 19.86 -18.79
C VAL A 87 -28.71 18.97 -17.63
N VAL A 88 -28.04 17.84 -17.43
CA VAL A 88 -28.34 16.88 -16.36
C VAL A 88 -27.24 16.95 -15.30
N LEU A 89 -27.65 17.09 -14.04
CA LEU A 89 -26.77 17.27 -12.88
C LEU A 89 -27.06 16.20 -11.83
N LEU A 90 -25.99 15.65 -11.24
CA LEU A 90 -26.06 14.85 -10.01
C LEU A 90 -25.72 15.77 -8.82
N LEU A 91 -26.71 16.05 -7.98
CA LEU A 91 -26.56 16.97 -6.86
C LEU A 91 -26.50 16.21 -5.54
N CYS A 92 -25.50 16.52 -4.71
CA CYS A 92 -25.37 16.04 -3.33
C CYS A 92 -25.44 17.22 -2.36
N HIS A 93 -25.76 16.95 -1.10
CA HIS A 93 -25.69 17.95 -0.04
C HIS A 93 -25.16 17.29 1.24
N GLU A 94 -24.28 17.97 1.98
CA GLU A 94 -23.55 17.36 3.09
C GLU A 94 -24.41 17.13 4.34
N THR A 95 -25.32 18.06 4.63
CA THR A 95 -26.12 18.05 5.88
C THR A 95 -27.61 17.80 5.68
N GLU A 96 -28.22 18.40 4.66
CA GLU A 96 -29.66 18.27 4.34
C GLU A 96 -29.97 17.20 3.28
N ASN A 97 -31.24 16.77 3.22
CA ASN A 97 -31.72 15.88 2.15
C ASN A 97 -31.74 16.61 0.80
N PRO A 98 -30.91 16.21 -0.19
CA PRO A 98 -30.78 16.94 -1.45
C PRO A 98 -32.05 16.91 -2.29
N ILE A 99 -32.89 15.88 -2.17
CA ILE A 99 -34.17 15.80 -2.89
C ILE A 99 -35.11 16.90 -2.41
N GLU A 100 -35.36 16.95 -1.10
CA GLU A 100 -36.28 17.93 -0.50
C GLU A 100 -35.78 19.35 -0.73
N LYS A 101 -34.47 19.57 -0.54
CA LYS A 101 -33.86 20.89 -0.73
C LYS A 101 -33.96 21.36 -2.19
N TRP A 102 -33.70 20.48 -3.15
CA TRP A 102 -33.79 20.83 -4.58
C TRP A 102 -35.24 21.10 -4.98
N LYS A 103 -36.20 20.27 -4.53
CA LYS A 103 -37.63 20.47 -4.80
C LYS A 103 -38.14 21.80 -4.23
N LYS A 104 -37.68 22.19 -3.04
CA LYS A 104 -37.99 23.48 -2.44
C LYS A 104 -37.43 24.63 -3.29
N MET A 105 -36.19 24.52 -3.74
CA MET A 105 -35.52 25.56 -4.53
C MET A 105 -36.14 25.76 -5.92
N ILE A 106 -36.54 24.68 -6.61
CA ILE A 106 -37.19 24.80 -7.92
C ILE A 106 -38.64 25.26 -7.83
N GLY A 107 -39.34 24.95 -6.73
CA GLY A 107 -40.76 25.32 -6.54
C GLY A 107 -41.75 24.38 -7.22
N LYS A 108 -43.05 24.70 -7.14
CA LYS A 108 -44.15 23.88 -7.67
C LYS A 108 -44.04 23.68 -9.19
N SER A 109 -44.60 22.58 -9.70
CA SER A 109 -44.49 22.22 -11.12
C SER A 109 -45.20 23.18 -12.06
N ASP A 110 -46.26 23.84 -11.59
CA ASP A 110 -46.94 24.92 -12.30
C ASP A 110 -46.24 26.27 -11.97
N PRO A 111 -45.60 26.93 -12.96
CA PRO A 111 -44.93 28.21 -12.74
C PRO A 111 -45.82 29.31 -12.13
N GLU A 112 -47.12 29.33 -12.43
CA GLU A 112 -48.04 30.33 -11.89
C GLU A 112 -48.33 30.10 -10.40
N GLN A 113 -48.39 28.84 -9.98
CA GLN A 113 -48.46 28.50 -8.55
C GLN A 113 -47.12 28.76 -7.86
N ALA A 114 -46.02 28.45 -8.51
CA ALA A 114 -44.68 28.70 -8.01
C ALA A 114 -44.46 30.19 -7.71
N LYS A 115 -44.88 31.09 -8.63
CA LYS A 115 -44.83 32.55 -8.42
C LYS A 115 -45.65 33.03 -7.23
N LYS A 116 -46.79 32.39 -6.94
CA LYS A 116 -47.65 32.75 -5.80
C LYS A 116 -47.06 32.33 -4.47
N GLU A 117 -46.41 31.17 -4.43
CA GLU A 117 -45.82 30.60 -3.20
C GLU A 117 -44.45 31.21 -2.89
N ASP A 118 -43.58 31.29 -3.90
CA ASP A 118 -42.26 31.92 -3.81
C ASP A 118 -41.87 32.55 -5.16
N PRO A 119 -42.02 33.87 -5.32
CA PRO A 119 -41.63 34.58 -6.55
C PRO A 119 -40.16 34.41 -6.95
N ASN A 120 -39.29 34.03 -6.00
CA ASN A 120 -37.85 33.91 -6.23
C ASN A 120 -37.41 32.48 -6.58
N CYS A 121 -38.31 31.48 -6.50
CA CYS A 121 -37.98 30.11 -6.85
C CYS A 121 -37.69 29.96 -8.36
N LEU A 122 -36.93 28.92 -8.73
CA LEU A 122 -36.40 28.84 -10.09
C LEU A 122 -37.50 28.66 -11.16
N ARG A 123 -38.57 27.90 -10.87
CA ARG A 123 -39.69 27.76 -11.82
C ARG A 123 -40.53 29.03 -11.94
N ALA A 124 -40.59 29.86 -10.91
CA ALA A 124 -41.24 31.17 -11.01
C ALA A 124 -40.48 32.11 -11.98
N LYS A 125 -39.14 32.03 -11.96
CA LYS A 125 -38.26 32.87 -12.78
C LYS A 125 -38.15 32.38 -14.24
N TYR A 126 -37.98 31.09 -14.45
CA TYR A 126 -37.68 30.53 -15.79
C TYR A 126 -38.88 29.84 -16.45
N GLY A 127 -39.85 29.36 -15.66
CA GLY A 127 -41.00 28.61 -16.15
C GLY A 127 -41.98 29.44 -16.99
N LYS A 128 -42.45 28.85 -18.10
CA LYS A 128 -43.42 29.46 -19.03
C LYS A 128 -44.79 28.81 -18.95
N SER A 129 -44.86 27.51 -18.72
CA SER A 129 -46.12 26.76 -18.56
C SER A 129 -45.89 25.47 -17.76
N ILE A 130 -46.95 24.71 -17.48
CA ILE A 130 -46.85 23.42 -16.77
C ILE A 130 -45.91 22.43 -17.52
N LEU A 131 -46.01 22.38 -18.84
CA LEU A 131 -45.14 21.57 -19.70
C LEU A 131 -43.71 22.15 -19.74
N LYS A 132 -43.62 23.46 -20.00
CA LYS A 132 -42.37 24.24 -20.08
C LYS A 132 -42.04 24.90 -18.74
N ASN A 133 -41.89 24.09 -17.71
CA ASN A 133 -41.51 24.53 -16.37
C ASN A 133 -39.99 24.51 -16.14
N GLU A 134 -39.21 24.27 -17.19
CA GLU A 134 -37.75 24.41 -17.28
C GLU A 134 -36.86 23.53 -16.40
N LEU A 135 -37.34 23.02 -15.28
CA LEU A 135 -36.53 22.28 -14.31
C LEU A 135 -37.20 20.99 -13.85
N HIS A 136 -36.43 19.91 -13.78
CA HIS A 136 -36.80 18.62 -13.19
C HIS A 136 -36.02 18.35 -11.92
N GLY A 137 -36.61 17.56 -11.03
CA GLY A 137 -35.96 17.06 -9.83
C GLY A 137 -36.59 15.74 -9.41
N SER A 138 -35.76 14.76 -9.04
CA SER A 138 -36.23 13.45 -8.56
C SER A 138 -37.24 13.63 -7.42
N ASP A 139 -38.28 12.78 -7.37
CA ASP A 139 -39.32 12.88 -6.32
C ASP A 139 -38.98 12.08 -5.06
N THR A 140 -38.27 10.96 -5.21
CA THR A 140 -37.89 10.06 -4.12
C THR A 140 -36.48 9.52 -4.30
N THR A 141 -35.91 8.91 -3.26
CA THR A 141 -34.60 8.24 -3.34
C THR A 141 -34.58 7.10 -4.36
N SER A 142 -35.70 6.40 -4.52
CA SER A 142 -35.87 5.35 -5.54
C SER A 142 -35.81 5.94 -6.95
N ASP A 143 -36.46 7.09 -7.16
CA ASP A 143 -36.43 7.78 -8.45
C ASP A 143 -35.04 8.33 -8.75
N ALA A 144 -34.38 8.96 -7.77
CA ALA A 144 -33.01 9.45 -7.92
C ALA A 144 -32.04 8.32 -8.32
N ASN A 145 -32.20 7.12 -7.74
CA ASN A 145 -31.41 5.93 -8.13
C ASN A 145 -31.65 5.51 -9.57
N LYS A 146 -32.92 5.41 -9.99
CA LYS A 146 -33.29 5.04 -11.35
C LYS A 146 -32.80 6.08 -12.36
N GLU A 147 -33.04 7.35 -12.10
CA GLU A 147 -32.63 8.46 -12.97
C GLU A 147 -31.08 8.52 -13.07
N ARG A 148 -30.34 8.34 -11.97
CA ARG A 148 -28.88 8.19 -11.99
C ARG A 148 -28.45 7.06 -12.93
N ASP A 149 -29.10 5.90 -12.85
CA ASP A 149 -28.78 4.73 -13.68
C ASP A 149 -29.08 4.98 -15.17
N VAL A 150 -30.18 5.68 -15.47
CA VAL A 150 -30.53 6.12 -16.84
C VAL A 150 -29.39 6.94 -17.43
N PHE A 151 -28.84 7.89 -16.67
CA PHE A 151 -27.74 8.75 -17.12
C PHE A 151 -26.34 8.16 -16.90
N LYS A 152 -26.25 6.94 -16.36
CA LYS A 152 -25.00 6.21 -16.07
C LYS A 152 -24.01 7.00 -15.21
N PHE A 153 -24.51 7.81 -14.29
CA PHE A 153 -23.66 8.52 -13.34
C PHE A 153 -23.13 7.57 -12.25
N PRO A 154 -21.86 7.76 -11.82
CA PRO A 154 -21.32 6.98 -10.72
C PRO A 154 -22.09 7.26 -9.43
N ILE A 155 -22.13 6.29 -8.53
CA ILE A 155 -22.71 6.46 -7.21
C ILE A 155 -21.80 7.38 -6.40
N PRO A 156 -22.30 8.52 -5.88
CA PRO A 156 -21.48 9.40 -5.08
C PRO A 156 -21.21 8.76 -3.72
N GLN A 157 -19.95 8.46 -3.45
CA GLN A 157 -19.50 7.85 -2.20
C GLN A 157 -19.18 8.93 -1.18
N LYS A 158 -19.53 8.70 0.09
CA LYS A 158 -19.07 9.52 1.20
C LYS A 158 -17.65 9.09 1.53
N ILE A 159 -16.72 10.05 1.57
CA ILE A 159 -15.38 9.77 2.10
C ILE A 159 -15.55 9.52 3.61
N PRO A 160 -15.12 8.36 4.14
CA PRO A 160 -15.27 8.06 5.56
C PRO A 160 -14.46 9.07 6.38
N GLU A 161 -14.99 9.54 7.51
CA GLU A 161 -14.25 10.45 8.38
C GLU A 161 -12.94 9.81 8.85
N PHE A 162 -11.83 10.51 8.63
CA PHE A 162 -10.51 10.01 9.01
C PHE A 162 -10.40 9.92 10.53
N HIS A 163 -10.38 8.70 11.04
CA HIS A 163 -9.98 8.41 12.41
C HIS A 163 -8.52 7.91 12.40
N PHE A 164 -7.69 8.49 13.27
CA PHE A 164 -6.33 8.03 13.47
C PHE A 164 -6.37 6.72 14.25
N ASP A 165 -6.16 5.62 13.54
CA ASP A 165 -6.02 4.29 14.13
C ASP A 165 -4.53 3.95 14.16
N THR A 166 -3.98 3.83 15.36
CA THR A 166 -2.56 3.58 15.60
C THR A 166 -2.12 2.19 15.11
N MET A 167 -3.06 1.26 14.88
CA MET A 167 -2.80 -0.05 14.30
C MET A 167 -2.82 -0.04 12.77
N LYS A 168 -3.17 1.09 12.15
CA LYS A 168 -3.18 1.25 10.70
C LYS A 168 -1.97 2.04 10.23
N ILE A 169 -1.23 1.48 9.29
CA ILE A 169 0.07 2.02 8.88
C ILE A 169 0.09 2.21 7.37
N ASN A 170 0.56 3.38 6.92
CA ASN A 170 0.80 3.66 5.51
C ASN A 170 2.15 3.04 5.06
N ILE A 171 2.21 2.57 3.81
CA ILE A 171 3.43 2.03 3.19
C ILE A 171 4.63 2.99 3.29
N ASP A 172 4.39 4.30 3.17
CA ASP A 172 5.45 5.31 3.26
C ASP A 172 6.07 5.35 4.66
N THR A 173 5.26 5.18 5.70
CA THR A 173 5.75 5.12 7.08
C THR A 173 6.60 3.87 7.28
N ILE A 174 6.15 2.73 6.75
CA ILE A 174 6.91 1.47 6.76
C ILE A 174 8.25 1.66 6.03
N PHE A 175 8.24 2.27 4.85
CA PHE A 175 9.45 2.48 4.05
C PHE A 175 10.43 3.47 4.67
N LYS A 176 9.97 4.46 5.43
CA LYS A 176 10.88 5.32 6.22
C LYS A 176 11.64 4.52 7.27
N PHE A 177 11.02 3.50 7.87
CA PHE A 177 11.68 2.64 8.85
C PHE A 177 12.62 1.62 8.19
N ILE A 178 12.15 0.98 7.12
CA ILE A 178 12.92 -0.06 6.41
C ILE A 178 14.06 0.55 5.60
N PHE A 179 13.85 1.68 4.92
CA PHE A 179 14.82 2.36 4.05
C PHE A 179 15.10 3.78 4.56
N PRO A 180 15.81 3.92 5.69
CA PRO A 180 16.12 5.24 6.24
C PRO A 180 17.02 6.03 5.26
N PRO A 181 16.75 7.33 5.03
CA PRO A 181 17.44 8.12 4.00
C PRO A 181 18.91 8.41 4.33
N ASN A 182 19.32 8.24 5.58
CA ASN A 182 20.66 8.55 6.09
C ASN A 182 21.63 7.36 6.03
N LEU A 183 21.25 6.22 5.44
CA LEU A 183 22.10 5.03 5.31
C LEU A 183 22.28 4.64 3.85
N GLU A 184 23.54 4.47 3.43
CA GLU A 184 23.90 4.01 2.07
C GLU A 184 23.67 2.50 1.90
N HIS A 185 24.00 1.71 2.93
CA HIS A 185 23.82 0.26 2.95
C HIS A 185 22.83 -0.12 4.03
N VAL A 186 21.61 -0.43 3.60
CA VAL A 186 20.51 -0.73 4.51
C VAL A 186 20.34 -2.24 4.64
N VAL A 187 20.19 -2.68 5.88
CA VAL A 187 19.99 -4.07 6.28
C VAL A 187 18.47 -4.33 6.27
N VAL A 188 17.91 -4.46 5.06
CA VAL A 188 16.47 -4.33 4.75
C VAL A 188 15.63 -5.42 5.40
N ASN A 189 16.03 -6.68 5.25
CA ASN A 189 15.28 -7.83 5.72
C ASN A 189 15.18 -7.84 7.25
N GLU A 190 16.28 -7.55 7.92
CA GLU A 190 16.37 -7.51 9.37
C GLU A 190 15.48 -6.41 9.96
N ARG A 191 15.40 -5.24 9.30
CA ARG A 191 14.46 -4.17 9.68
C ARG A 191 13.03 -4.62 9.49
N LEU A 192 12.72 -5.25 8.35
CA LEU A 192 11.39 -5.78 8.07
C LEU A 192 10.97 -6.81 9.15
N ASP A 193 11.90 -7.67 9.56
CA ASP A 193 11.66 -8.70 10.58
C ASP A 193 11.49 -8.14 11.98
N ILE A 194 12.32 -7.17 12.37
CA ILE A 194 12.19 -6.44 13.64
C ILE A 194 10.86 -5.70 13.69
N PHE A 195 10.45 -5.08 12.59
CA PHE A 195 9.15 -4.44 12.47
C PHE A 195 8.01 -5.45 12.69
N ALA A 196 8.08 -6.65 12.12
CA ALA A 196 7.05 -7.65 12.33
C ALA A 196 7.04 -8.25 13.75
N LEU A 197 8.21 -8.44 14.36
CA LEU A 197 8.32 -9.09 15.68
C LEU A 197 7.92 -8.17 16.82
N TYR A 198 8.36 -6.91 16.77
CA TYR A 198 8.15 -5.97 17.86
C TYR A 198 7.14 -4.88 17.54
N GLY A 199 6.77 -4.74 16.27
CA GLY A 199 5.69 -3.89 15.81
C GLY A 199 5.91 -2.40 16.01
N PRO A 200 4.91 -1.60 15.60
CA PRO A 200 4.77 -0.30 16.20
C PRO A 200 4.50 -0.47 17.69
N ILE A 201 5.21 0.28 18.52
CA ILE A 201 4.84 0.35 19.93
C ILE A 201 3.64 1.29 20.03
N LEU A 202 2.49 0.70 20.34
CA LEU A 202 1.30 1.42 20.77
C LEU A 202 1.51 1.92 22.19
N ASN A 203 0.96 3.10 22.48
CA ASN A 203 0.82 3.61 23.85
C ASN A 203 2.17 3.89 24.54
N HIS A 204 3.25 3.99 23.75
CA HIS A 204 4.55 4.40 24.26
C HIS A 204 5.19 5.48 23.40
N HIS A 205 5.81 6.45 24.06
CA HIS A 205 6.40 7.61 23.40
C HIS A 205 7.85 7.82 23.82
N SER A 206 8.72 7.97 22.83
CA SER A 206 10.13 8.30 23.04
C SER A 206 10.25 9.73 23.52
N VAL A 207 10.81 9.90 24.71
CA VAL A 207 10.99 11.23 25.29
C VAL A 207 11.89 12.11 24.43
N ASP A 208 12.86 11.51 23.73
CA ASP A 208 13.82 12.22 22.89
C ASP A 208 13.29 12.54 21.48
N LYS A 209 12.31 11.80 20.97
CA LYS A 209 11.77 11.99 19.61
C LYS A 209 10.37 12.61 19.57
N CYS A 210 9.56 12.37 20.60
CA CYS A 210 8.14 12.77 20.64
C CYS A 210 7.91 14.14 21.25
N LEU A 211 8.82 14.55 22.14
CA LEU A 211 8.64 15.73 22.97
C LEU A 211 9.68 16.79 22.61
N CYS A 212 9.26 18.05 22.64
CA CYS A 212 10.20 19.17 22.55
C CYS A 212 11.15 19.18 23.76
N THR A 213 12.28 19.89 23.67
CA THR A 213 13.31 19.88 24.72
C THR A 213 12.77 20.15 26.14
N PRO A 214 11.89 21.16 26.37
CA PRO A 214 11.27 21.36 27.68
C PRO A 214 10.42 20.16 28.16
N CYS A 215 9.51 19.66 27.30
CA CYS A 215 8.65 18.52 27.64
C CYS A 215 9.44 17.22 27.82
N SER A 216 10.55 17.06 27.09
CA SER A 216 11.44 15.90 27.20
C SER A 216 12.07 15.78 28.59
N ARG A 217 12.36 16.91 29.25
CA ARG A 217 12.92 16.90 30.59
C ARG A 217 11.93 16.34 31.60
N ILE A 218 10.66 16.74 31.49
CA ILE A 218 9.56 16.23 32.32
C ILE A 218 9.42 14.70 32.13
N GLY A 219 9.43 14.25 30.87
CA GLY A 219 9.39 12.82 30.56
C GLY A 219 10.57 12.05 31.17
N LYS A 220 11.80 12.57 31.07
CA LYS A 220 13.01 11.92 31.62
C LYS A 220 12.96 11.79 33.15
N GLU A 221 12.41 12.78 33.84
CA GLU A 221 12.23 12.74 35.30
C GLU A 221 11.28 11.60 35.70
N VAL A 222 10.17 11.41 34.98
CA VAL A 222 9.22 10.30 35.22
C VAL A 222 9.87 8.93 34.96
N LEU A 223 10.63 8.79 33.87
CA LEU A 223 11.31 7.54 33.54
C LEU A 223 12.35 7.13 34.59
N GLU A 224 13.11 8.10 35.12
CA GLU A 224 14.09 7.84 36.18
C GLU A 224 13.44 7.48 37.52
N LEU A 225 12.28 8.05 37.84
CA LEU A 225 11.49 7.63 39.00
C LEU A 225 11.03 6.17 38.84
N ARG A 226 10.46 5.83 37.68
CA ARG A 226 10.00 4.47 37.40
C ARG A 226 11.16 3.46 37.46
N ARG A 227 12.31 3.81 36.89
CA ARG A 227 13.51 2.97 36.95
C ARG A 227 13.95 2.69 38.39
N LYS A 228 13.92 3.70 39.26
CA LYS A 228 14.24 3.53 40.70
C LYS A 228 13.25 2.59 41.39
N GLU A 229 11.96 2.67 41.07
CA GLU A 229 10.94 1.76 41.62
C GLU A 229 11.21 0.30 41.22
N ILE A 230 11.50 0.04 39.95
CA ILE A 230 11.80 -1.33 39.48
C ILE A 230 13.07 -1.85 40.19
N ILE A 231 14.11 -1.04 40.34
CA ILE A 231 15.31 -1.42 41.10
C ILE A 231 14.97 -1.76 42.55
N ILE A 232 14.04 -1.03 43.17
CA ILE A 232 13.59 -1.30 44.55
C ILE A 232 12.80 -2.60 44.61
N GLU A 233 11.89 -2.85 43.67
CA GLU A 233 11.12 -4.09 43.58
C GLU A 233 11.99 -5.31 43.35
N GLU A 234 12.95 -5.23 42.42
CA GLU A 234 13.90 -6.32 42.17
C GLU A 234 14.79 -6.61 43.39
N LYS A 235 15.26 -5.56 44.07
CA LYS A 235 15.99 -5.72 45.34
C LYS A 235 15.14 -6.41 46.41
N LYS A 236 13.85 -6.08 46.52
CA LYS A 236 12.91 -6.77 47.42
C LYS A 236 12.72 -8.23 47.04
N LYS A 237 12.52 -8.54 45.75
CA LYS A 237 12.38 -9.92 45.25
C LYS A 237 13.62 -10.79 45.53
N LEU A 238 14.80 -10.17 45.49
CA LEU A 238 16.08 -10.83 45.78
C LEU A 238 16.44 -10.86 47.29
N GLY A 239 15.54 -10.40 48.18
CA GLY A 239 15.78 -10.39 49.63
C GLY A 239 16.85 -9.38 50.09
N ILE A 240 17.21 -8.41 49.25
CA ILE A 240 18.20 -7.37 49.53
C ILE A 240 17.48 -6.23 50.27
N SER A 241 17.81 -6.05 51.54
CA SER A 241 17.16 -5.06 52.41
C SER A 241 17.23 -3.63 51.86
N THR A 242 16.06 -3.01 51.71
CA THR A 242 15.91 -1.62 51.25
C THR A 242 15.83 -0.67 52.44
N LYS A 243 16.95 -0.01 52.75
CA LYS A 243 17.19 1.18 53.63
C LYS A 243 16.60 1.21 55.05
N ASN A 244 15.50 0.55 55.39
CA ASN A 244 14.93 0.59 56.74
C ASN A 244 15.57 -0.42 57.71
N ASP A 245 16.23 -1.48 57.24
CA ASP A 245 17.02 -2.34 58.15
C ASP A 245 18.36 -1.73 58.54
N ALA A 246 18.81 -0.64 57.90
CA ALA A 246 20.06 0.02 58.32
C ALA A 246 19.92 0.68 59.70
N GLN A 247 18.69 1.01 60.10
CA GLN A 247 18.37 1.58 61.41
C GLN A 247 18.14 0.47 62.46
N ILE A 248 17.51 -0.65 62.06
CA ILE A 248 17.32 -1.85 62.90
C ILE A 248 18.65 -2.58 63.15
N LYS A 249 19.54 -2.68 62.14
CA LYS A 249 20.90 -3.23 62.32
C LYS A 249 21.78 -2.36 63.20
N ARG A 250 21.62 -1.04 63.18
CA ARG A 250 22.37 -0.15 64.09
C ARG A 250 21.98 -0.38 65.56
N LEU A 251 20.72 -0.73 65.82
CA LEU A 251 20.24 -1.13 67.15
C LEU A 251 20.69 -2.55 67.55
N GLN A 252 20.92 -3.45 66.59
CA GLN A 252 21.46 -4.80 66.87
C GLN A 252 23.00 -4.85 66.94
N LEU A 253 23.70 -3.85 66.43
CA LEU A 253 25.17 -3.76 66.42
C LEU A 253 25.78 -3.18 67.71
N SER A 254 24.97 -2.81 68.71
CA SER A 254 25.47 -2.48 70.06
C SER A 254 25.90 -3.72 70.85
N MET A 255 25.66 -4.93 70.33
CA MET A 255 26.09 -6.19 70.94
C MET A 255 26.58 -7.19 69.89
N SER A 256 27.79 -7.01 69.37
CA SER A 256 28.71 -8.13 69.05
C SER A 256 29.97 -7.63 68.34
N THR A 257 31.11 -8.03 68.89
CA THR A 257 32.41 -7.99 68.24
C THR A 257 32.52 -9.18 67.29
N SER A 258 32.63 -8.95 65.97
CA SER A 258 33.44 -9.81 65.07
C SER A 258 33.38 -9.46 63.57
N LYS A 259 34.58 -9.51 62.98
CA LYS A 259 34.96 -9.85 61.59
C LYS A 259 34.43 -9.00 60.43
N LYS A 260 35.37 -8.23 59.84
CA LYS A 260 35.30 -7.68 58.47
C LYS A 260 35.32 -8.83 57.45
N GLY A 261 34.15 -9.17 56.91
CA GLY A 261 34.01 -9.86 55.64
C GLY A 261 33.52 -8.87 54.58
N THR A 262 34.25 -8.72 53.47
CA THR A 262 33.86 -7.92 52.32
C THR A 262 32.62 -8.54 51.67
N LYS A 263 31.42 -8.04 52.00
CA LYS A 263 30.20 -8.34 51.24
C LYS A 263 30.25 -7.54 49.94
N GLN A 264 30.47 -8.22 48.80
CA GLN A 264 30.13 -7.65 47.49
C GLN A 264 28.61 -7.41 47.47
N GLU A 265 28.20 -6.14 47.43
CA GLU A 265 26.81 -5.80 47.13
C GLU A 265 26.53 -6.20 45.69
N THR A 266 25.67 -7.21 45.50
CA THR A 266 25.10 -7.56 44.20
C THR A 266 24.30 -6.37 43.67
N LYS A 267 24.92 -5.57 42.80
CA LYS A 267 24.26 -4.44 42.15
C LYS A 267 23.31 -4.97 41.08
N VAL A 268 22.01 -4.90 41.36
CA VAL A 268 20.95 -5.04 40.35
C VAL A 268 21.10 -3.88 39.37
N ASN A 269 21.46 -4.18 38.12
CA ASN A 269 21.66 -3.17 37.08
C ASN A 269 20.55 -3.29 36.04
N ILE A 270 19.60 -2.34 36.07
CA ILE A 270 18.50 -2.28 35.10
C ILE A 270 18.87 -1.28 34.00
N PRO A 271 18.71 -1.64 32.71
CA PRO A 271 18.94 -0.71 31.60
C PRO A 271 18.04 0.53 31.73
N PRO A 272 18.44 1.68 31.16
CA PRO A 272 17.62 2.88 31.19
C PRO A 272 16.30 2.65 30.47
N ILE A 273 15.19 3.03 31.11
CA ILE A 273 13.87 3.07 30.48
C ILE A 273 13.84 4.31 29.59
N ARG A 274 13.39 4.16 28.34
CA ARG A 274 13.46 5.21 27.30
C ARG A 274 12.11 5.66 26.76
N LEU A 275 11.04 5.01 27.21
CA LEU A 275 9.69 5.17 26.71
C LEU A 275 8.73 5.46 27.83
N LEU A 276 7.94 6.49 27.66
CA LEU A 276 6.78 6.76 28.52
C LEU A 276 5.64 5.86 28.06
N ASN A 277 5.06 5.06 28.95
CA ASN A 277 3.79 4.39 28.69
C ASN A 277 2.61 5.37 28.82
N GLU A 278 1.39 4.93 28.48
CA GLU A 278 0.16 5.73 28.58
C GLU A 278 -0.11 6.31 29.97
N GLU A 279 0.17 5.55 31.03
CA GLU A 279 0.00 6.02 32.41
C GLU A 279 0.99 7.16 32.71
N ASN A 280 2.23 7.01 32.25
CA ASN A 280 3.27 8.04 32.39
C ASN A 280 2.90 9.28 31.58
N ILE A 281 2.40 9.14 30.35
CA ILE A 281 1.90 10.25 29.55
C ILE A 281 0.74 10.94 30.26
N SER A 282 -0.25 10.19 30.73
CA SER A 282 -1.43 10.74 31.42
C SER A 282 -1.02 11.57 32.64
N SER A 283 0.00 11.14 33.38
CA SER A 283 0.49 11.89 34.55
C SER A 283 1.18 13.21 34.21
N ILE A 284 1.77 13.34 33.01
CA ILE A 284 2.44 14.56 32.56
C ILE A 284 1.65 15.33 31.51
N TYR A 285 0.51 14.82 31.03
CA TYR A 285 -0.21 15.31 29.84
C TYR A 285 -0.55 16.80 29.95
N ASN A 286 -1.04 17.23 31.11
CA ASN A 286 -1.38 18.63 31.36
C ASN A 286 -0.17 19.57 31.43
N GLN A 287 1.03 19.02 31.63
CA GLN A 287 2.30 19.75 31.66
C GLN A 287 2.97 19.81 30.29
N LEU A 288 2.44 19.08 29.29
CA LEU A 288 2.92 19.12 27.90
C LEU A 288 2.38 20.35 27.17
N CYS A 289 3.14 20.87 26.21
CA CYS A 289 2.63 21.89 25.29
C CYS A 289 1.65 21.28 24.27
N ASP A 290 0.78 22.09 23.68
CA ASP A 290 -0.29 21.61 22.78
C ASP A 290 0.25 20.85 21.56
N LYS A 291 1.44 21.22 21.06
CA LYS A 291 2.11 20.48 19.98
C LYS A 291 2.51 19.07 20.40
N CYS A 292 3.03 18.91 21.63
CA CYS A 292 3.42 17.60 22.14
C CYS A 292 2.19 16.75 22.48
N LYS A 293 1.12 17.36 23.03
CA LYS A 293 -0.17 16.68 23.23
C LYS A 293 -0.70 16.11 21.93
N HIS A 294 -0.81 16.95 20.90
CA HIS A 294 -1.27 16.52 19.58
C HIS A 294 -0.40 15.41 18.98
N HIS A 295 0.93 15.47 19.17
CA HIS A 295 1.83 14.41 18.74
C HIS A 295 1.61 13.09 19.49
N CYS A 296 1.42 13.15 20.82
CA CYS A 296 1.11 11.95 21.61
C CYS A 296 -0.23 11.33 21.18
N ASP A 297 -1.22 12.16 20.87
CA ASP A 297 -2.55 11.69 20.47
C ASP A 297 -2.59 11.12 19.04
N SER A 298 -1.65 11.53 18.18
CA SER A 298 -1.73 11.30 16.72
C SER A 298 -0.56 10.50 16.14
N TYR A 299 0.36 9.96 16.94
CA TYR A 299 1.57 9.31 16.40
C TYR A 299 1.76 7.89 16.92
N ALA A 300 1.78 6.92 16.00
CA ALA A 300 2.21 5.56 16.25
C ALA A 300 3.70 5.40 15.94
N HIS A 301 4.49 4.96 16.92
CA HIS A 301 5.93 4.75 16.74
C HIS A 301 6.18 3.38 16.13
N LEU A 302 6.64 3.32 14.87
CA LEU A 302 6.97 2.08 14.16
C LEU A 302 8.21 1.33 14.68
N VAL A 303 8.68 1.65 15.88
CA VAL A 303 9.98 1.25 16.42
C VAL A 303 9.77 0.55 17.74
N GLY A 304 9.78 -0.78 17.69
CA GLY A 304 9.67 -1.65 18.84
C GLY A 304 10.87 -2.57 18.99
N GLY A 305 11.28 -2.77 20.24
CA GLY A 305 12.30 -3.72 20.66
C GLY A 305 11.80 -4.51 21.87
N ARG A 306 12.68 -5.32 22.47
CA ARG A 306 12.33 -6.22 23.57
C ARG A 306 11.63 -5.51 24.71
N GLY A 307 10.54 -6.11 25.20
CA GLY A 307 9.74 -5.55 26.29
C GLY A 307 9.16 -4.17 25.96
N ALA A 308 8.83 -3.93 24.68
CA ALA A 308 8.34 -2.65 24.18
C ALA A 308 9.33 -1.49 24.45
N GLN A 309 10.62 -1.69 24.19
CA GLN A 309 11.63 -0.61 24.22
C GLN A 309 11.79 0.04 22.85
N HIS A 310 11.92 1.37 22.79
CA HIS A 310 12.11 2.08 21.53
C HIS A 310 13.55 1.88 21.03
N ILE A 311 13.67 1.47 19.77
CA ILE A 311 14.97 1.35 19.12
C ILE A 311 15.42 2.73 18.65
N LEU A 312 16.60 3.18 19.08
CA LEU A 312 17.09 4.54 18.80
C LEU A 312 18.19 4.56 17.75
N SER A 313 18.92 3.46 17.59
CA SER A 313 20.08 3.35 16.70
C SER A 313 20.06 2.09 15.85
N ASP A 314 20.78 2.14 14.74
CA ASP A 314 20.90 1.00 13.82
C ASP A 314 21.78 -0.12 14.39
N GLN A 315 22.70 0.20 15.31
CA GLN A 315 23.47 -0.80 16.06
C GLN A 315 22.58 -1.68 16.93
N GLU A 316 21.52 -1.11 17.51
CA GLU A 316 20.54 -1.87 18.29
C GLU A 316 19.70 -2.79 17.38
N ILE A 317 19.33 -2.31 16.18
CA ILE A 317 18.65 -3.11 15.16
C ILE A 317 19.53 -4.30 14.77
N GLU A 318 20.81 -4.07 14.44
CA GLU A 318 21.74 -5.13 14.08
C GLU A 318 21.96 -6.14 15.21
N GLY A 319 22.08 -5.67 16.45
CA GLY A 319 22.23 -6.54 17.62
C GLY A 319 21.02 -7.45 17.84
N LEU A 320 19.81 -6.88 17.75
CA LEU A 320 18.56 -7.64 17.85
C LEU A 320 18.43 -8.65 16.72
N ALA A 321 18.69 -8.24 15.48
CA ALA A 321 18.60 -9.10 14.32
C ALA A 321 19.57 -10.28 14.40
N LYS A 322 20.82 -10.06 14.83
CA LYS A 322 21.80 -11.12 15.04
C LYS A 322 21.31 -12.17 16.04
N GLU A 323 20.72 -11.74 17.15
CA GLU A 323 20.22 -12.68 18.17
C GLU A 323 19.00 -13.46 17.68
N ILE A 324 18.06 -12.80 17.01
CA ILE A 324 16.87 -13.44 16.42
C ILE A 324 17.31 -14.48 15.38
N ASN A 325 18.19 -14.08 14.44
CA ASN A 325 18.72 -14.98 13.42
C ASN A 325 19.47 -16.15 14.05
N LYS A 326 20.29 -15.92 15.09
CA LYS A 326 21.01 -16.97 15.80
C LYS A 326 20.06 -18.02 16.38
N GLN A 327 19.01 -17.58 17.08
CA GLN A 327 18.06 -18.46 17.73
C GLN A 327 17.30 -19.32 16.72
N GLU A 328 16.73 -18.70 15.68
CA GLU A 328 15.97 -19.42 14.65
C GLU A 328 16.83 -20.38 13.83
N LEU A 329 18.05 -19.95 13.44
CA LEU A 329 18.99 -20.83 12.75
C LEU A 329 19.39 -22.03 13.63
N LEU A 330 19.55 -21.82 14.94
CA LEU A 330 19.85 -22.89 15.89
C LEU A 330 18.71 -23.90 15.96
N ASP A 331 17.48 -23.42 16.11
CA ASP A 331 16.29 -24.27 16.20
C ASP A 331 16.13 -25.13 14.94
N LEU A 332 16.34 -24.55 13.74
CA LEU A 332 16.29 -25.27 12.47
C LEU A 332 17.47 -26.24 12.29
N LEU A 333 18.68 -25.85 12.67
CA LEU A 333 19.87 -26.70 12.52
C LEU A 333 19.91 -27.85 13.53
N ILE A 334 19.37 -27.68 14.74
CA ILE A 334 19.28 -28.76 15.73
C ILE A 334 18.41 -29.90 15.18
N ILE A 335 17.30 -29.59 14.52
CA ILE A 335 16.42 -30.59 13.89
C ILE A 335 17.18 -31.41 12.84
N GLU A 336 18.07 -30.77 12.07
CA GLU A 336 18.77 -31.38 10.94
C GLU A 336 20.13 -32.02 11.29
N LYS A 337 20.84 -31.48 12.28
CA LYS A 337 22.26 -31.79 12.59
C LYS A 337 22.52 -32.08 14.08
N GLY A 338 21.50 -32.01 14.94
CA GLY A 338 21.62 -32.29 16.38
C GLY A 338 22.65 -31.39 17.07
N ASN A 339 23.45 -31.97 17.97
CA ASN A 339 24.43 -31.22 18.79
C ASN A 339 25.54 -30.52 17.98
N ALA A 340 25.77 -30.91 16.72
CA ALA A 340 26.73 -30.25 15.83
C ALA A 340 26.29 -28.82 15.42
N ALA A 341 25.01 -28.49 15.57
CA ALA A 341 24.46 -27.18 15.26
C ALA A 341 25.09 -26.05 16.09
N ASN A 342 25.35 -26.30 17.38
CA ASN A 342 25.96 -25.31 18.28
C ASN A 342 27.34 -24.86 17.78
N ILE A 343 28.18 -25.83 17.39
CA ILE A 343 29.54 -25.56 16.90
C ILE A 343 29.49 -24.83 15.54
N MET A 344 28.57 -25.22 14.65
CA MET A 344 28.39 -24.53 13.37
C MET A 344 27.99 -23.07 13.55
N ILE A 345 27.10 -22.77 14.49
CA ILE A 345 26.60 -21.41 14.72
C ILE A 345 27.65 -20.48 15.33
N GLU A 346 28.51 -21.00 16.20
CA GLU A 346 29.59 -20.20 16.80
C GLU A 346 30.66 -19.79 15.79
N GLN A 347 30.80 -20.53 14.69
CA GLN A 347 31.82 -20.29 13.66
C GLN A 347 31.29 -19.57 12.41
N MET A 348 29.98 -19.34 12.29
CA MET A 348 29.36 -18.78 11.09
C MET A 348 29.07 -17.29 11.18
N SER A 349 29.03 -16.64 10.01
CA SER A 349 28.45 -15.31 9.86
C SER A 349 26.93 -15.39 9.98
N LEU A 350 26.36 -14.63 10.92
CA LEU A 350 24.91 -14.50 11.14
C LEU A 350 24.28 -13.39 10.26
N LYS A 351 24.96 -13.01 9.17
CA LYS A 351 24.43 -12.06 8.19
C LYS A 351 23.70 -12.82 7.09
N GLU A 352 22.48 -12.39 6.78
CA GLU A 352 21.67 -13.01 5.75
C GLU A 352 22.34 -12.89 4.36
N PRO A 353 22.30 -13.92 3.50
CA PRO A 353 22.90 -13.86 2.17
C PRO A 353 22.29 -12.78 1.27
N GLU A 354 23.12 -12.11 0.46
CA GLU A 354 22.67 -11.01 -0.41
C GLU A 354 21.66 -11.47 -1.47
N GLU A 355 21.70 -12.73 -1.90
CA GLU A 355 20.78 -13.24 -2.92
C GLU A 355 19.32 -13.32 -2.44
N ILE A 356 19.11 -13.32 -1.11
CA ILE A 356 17.78 -13.32 -0.48
C ILE A 356 17.38 -11.95 0.09
N SER A 357 18.18 -10.92 -0.18
CA SER A 357 17.90 -9.54 0.25
C SER A 357 16.80 -8.88 -0.57
N TYR A 358 15.90 -8.16 0.08
CA TYR A 358 14.78 -7.49 -0.58
C TYR A 358 15.09 -6.02 -0.89
N ASN A 359 14.43 -5.52 -1.94
CA ASN A 359 14.40 -4.09 -2.29
C ASN A 359 12.97 -3.55 -2.15
N ARG A 360 12.76 -2.26 -2.42
CA ARG A 360 11.44 -1.62 -2.32
C ARG A 360 10.37 -2.31 -3.16
N ASP A 361 10.72 -2.75 -4.36
CA ASP A 361 9.75 -3.36 -5.28
C ASP A 361 9.35 -4.75 -4.84
N LEU A 362 10.29 -5.52 -4.27
CA LEU A 362 10.00 -6.83 -3.67
C LEU A 362 9.12 -6.69 -2.43
N ILE A 363 9.30 -5.64 -1.61
CA ILE A 363 8.41 -5.41 -0.45
C ILE A 363 7.01 -4.95 -0.92
N ARG A 364 6.92 -4.13 -1.98
CA ARG A 364 5.60 -3.82 -2.59
C ARG A 364 4.92 -5.07 -3.11
N LEU A 365 5.67 -5.96 -3.76
CA LEU A 365 5.15 -7.24 -4.23
C LEU A 365 4.71 -8.13 -3.06
N LEU A 366 5.45 -8.13 -1.95
CA LEU A 366 5.09 -8.85 -0.74
C LEU A 366 3.74 -8.40 -0.15
N PHE A 367 3.47 -7.10 -0.15
CA PHE A 367 2.24 -6.52 0.42
C PHE A 367 1.10 -6.35 -0.58
N LYS A 368 1.28 -6.74 -1.84
CA LYS A 368 0.33 -6.49 -2.94
C LYS A 368 -1.10 -6.99 -2.63
N ASP A 369 -1.20 -8.15 -2.01
CA ASP A 369 -2.49 -8.81 -1.74
C ASP A 369 -3.02 -8.55 -0.32
N VAL A 370 -2.37 -7.64 0.44
CA VAL A 370 -2.81 -7.28 1.79
C VAL A 370 -3.90 -6.21 1.69
N PRO A 371 -5.07 -6.39 2.34
CA PRO A 371 -6.15 -5.42 2.26
C PRO A 371 -5.77 -4.11 2.91
N THR A 372 -6.15 -3.00 2.27
CA THR A 372 -6.02 -1.65 2.79
C THR A 372 -7.39 -1.04 3.04
N ASP A 373 -7.43 -0.01 3.89
CA ASP A 373 -8.61 0.86 3.99
C ASP A 373 -8.66 1.90 2.86
N TYR A 374 -9.70 2.74 2.87
CA TYR A 374 -9.88 3.82 1.89
C TYR A 374 -8.66 4.75 1.75
N TYR A 375 -7.85 4.88 2.81
CA TYR A 375 -6.67 5.75 2.87
C TYR A 375 -5.37 5.03 2.56
N GLU A 376 -5.44 3.83 1.95
CA GLU A 376 -4.29 2.98 1.63
C GLU A 376 -3.46 2.61 2.87
N ARG A 377 -4.10 2.51 4.04
CA ARG A 377 -3.44 2.06 5.28
C ARG A 377 -3.69 0.58 5.50
N TYR A 378 -2.64 -0.12 5.87
CA TYR A 378 -2.66 -1.55 6.19
C TYR A 378 -2.90 -1.76 7.68
N ASN A 379 -3.63 -2.82 8.05
CA ASN A 379 -3.64 -3.25 9.45
C ASN A 379 -2.29 -3.90 9.80
N PHE A 380 -1.70 -3.50 10.92
CA PHE A 380 -0.41 -4.04 11.36
C PHE A 380 -0.43 -5.56 11.55
N SER A 381 -1.53 -6.12 12.08
CA SER A 381 -1.68 -7.58 12.27
C SER A 381 -1.57 -8.35 10.95
N ASP A 382 -2.14 -7.80 9.88
CA ASP A 382 -2.17 -8.45 8.57
C ASP A 382 -0.78 -8.40 7.94
N LEU A 383 -0.08 -7.26 8.06
CA LEU A 383 1.32 -7.14 7.67
C LEU A 383 2.23 -8.08 8.45
N GLN A 384 2.05 -8.16 9.77
CA GLN A 384 2.83 -9.01 10.65
C GLN A 384 2.76 -10.48 10.21
N GLN A 385 1.56 -11.00 9.92
CA GLN A 385 1.38 -12.37 9.44
C GLN A 385 2.12 -12.63 8.12
N VAL A 386 2.01 -11.70 7.16
CA VAL A 386 2.69 -11.81 5.86
C VAL A 386 4.22 -11.81 6.01
N ILE A 387 4.75 -10.90 6.82
CA ILE A 387 6.19 -10.78 7.03
C ILE A 387 6.74 -12.01 7.77
N GLN A 388 6.04 -12.52 8.78
CA GLN A 388 6.46 -13.72 9.51
C GLN A 388 6.47 -14.96 8.61
N GLU A 389 5.46 -15.12 7.75
CA GLU A 389 5.47 -16.21 6.76
C GLU A 389 6.55 -16.05 5.70
N ASP A 390 6.83 -14.82 5.26
CA ASP A 390 7.96 -14.54 4.35
C ASP A 390 9.31 -14.86 5.01
N ARG A 391 9.49 -14.45 6.27
CA ARG A 391 10.69 -14.75 7.06
C ARG A 391 10.92 -16.25 7.16
N ARG A 392 9.88 -17.05 7.44
CA ARG A 392 9.97 -18.52 7.45
C ARG A 392 10.54 -19.06 6.14
N ILE A 393 10.06 -18.56 5.00
CA ILE A 393 10.52 -18.97 3.67
C ILE A 393 11.99 -18.57 3.46
N ARG A 394 12.39 -17.36 3.85
CA ARG A 394 13.79 -16.91 3.78
C ARG A 394 14.72 -17.72 4.68
N MET A 395 14.31 -18.05 5.90
CA MET A 395 15.10 -18.88 6.81
C MET A 395 15.30 -20.30 6.28
N ASN A 396 14.25 -20.91 5.72
CA ASN A 396 14.39 -22.22 5.06
C ASN A 396 15.40 -22.16 3.89
N ALA A 397 15.36 -21.10 3.08
CA ALA A 397 16.32 -20.90 1.98
C ALA A 397 17.75 -20.71 2.49
N TRP A 398 17.93 -19.96 3.59
CA TRP A 398 19.25 -19.77 4.21
C TRP A 398 19.80 -21.08 4.77
N VAL A 399 19.02 -21.82 5.57
CA VAL A 399 19.46 -23.10 6.13
C VAL A 399 19.75 -24.11 5.02
N ALA A 400 18.91 -24.19 3.99
CA ALA A 400 19.12 -25.06 2.82
C ALA A 400 20.50 -24.82 2.17
N LYS A 401 20.89 -23.54 2.01
CA LYS A 401 22.22 -23.14 1.50
C LYS A 401 23.34 -23.57 2.44
N LEU A 402 23.16 -23.42 3.76
CA LEU A 402 24.16 -23.80 4.77
C LEU A 402 24.43 -25.31 4.80
N ILE A 403 23.38 -26.13 4.70
CA ILE A 403 23.52 -27.60 4.78
C ILE A 403 23.65 -28.28 3.41
N ASN A 404 23.66 -27.49 2.32
CA ASN A 404 23.67 -27.95 0.94
C ASN A 404 22.56 -28.97 0.62
N LYS A 405 21.31 -28.64 0.98
CA LYS A 405 20.10 -29.45 0.67
C LYS A 405 19.10 -28.64 -0.16
N SER A 406 18.20 -29.33 -0.86
CA SER A 406 17.05 -28.69 -1.52
C SER A 406 16.09 -28.07 -0.50
N ILE A 407 15.56 -26.89 -0.82
CA ILE A 407 14.59 -26.13 -0.01
C ILE A 407 13.28 -26.93 0.18
N GLU A 408 12.93 -27.78 -0.78
CA GLU A 408 11.71 -28.60 -0.75
C GLU A 408 11.67 -29.62 0.40
N LYS A 409 12.82 -29.92 1.01
CA LYS A 409 12.91 -30.83 2.16
C LYS A 409 12.42 -30.20 3.47
N PHE A 410 12.27 -28.87 3.51
CA PHE A 410 11.81 -28.16 4.70
C PHE A 410 10.29 -28.02 4.67
N SER A 411 9.60 -28.88 5.43
CA SER A 411 8.15 -28.86 5.57
C SER A 411 7.67 -27.59 6.30
N ASN A 412 6.53 -27.04 5.89
CA ASN A 412 5.86 -25.97 6.63
C ASN A 412 5.03 -26.57 7.78
N PRO A 413 5.34 -26.25 9.05
CA PRO A 413 4.57 -26.75 10.20
C PRO A 413 3.09 -26.40 10.15
N LYS A 414 2.73 -25.24 9.56
CA LYS A 414 1.34 -24.78 9.46
C LYS A 414 0.50 -25.59 8.46
N LEU A 415 1.13 -26.40 7.61
CA LEU A 415 0.46 -27.26 6.62
C LEU A 415 0.19 -28.68 7.13
N ILE A 416 0.68 -29.04 8.33
CA ILE A 416 0.61 -30.39 8.88
C ILE A 416 -0.83 -30.79 9.21
N ASP A 417 -1.66 -29.85 9.69
CA ASP A 417 -3.04 -30.14 10.08
C ASP A 417 -3.95 -30.33 8.85
N PRO A 418 -4.46 -31.55 8.58
CA PRO A 418 -5.29 -31.83 7.42
C PRO A 418 -6.73 -31.32 7.55
N THR A 419 -7.14 -30.90 8.76
CA THR A 419 -8.50 -30.40 9.00
C THR A 419 -8.73 -28.97 8.52
N VAL A 420 -7.64 -28.22 8.31
CA VAL A 420 -7.68 -26.81 7.90
C VAL A 420 -7.85 -26.69 6.39
N THR A 421 -8.88 -25.97 5.97
CA THR A 421 -9.21 -25.77 4.55
C THR A 421 -8.22 -24.84 3.84
N GLN A 422 -8.12 -24.96 2.51
CA GLN A 422 -7.30 -24.04 1.70
C GLN A 422 -7.73 -22.57 1.86
N LYS A 423 -9.04 -22.32 2.02
CA LYS A 423 -9.58 -20.97 2.25
C LYS A 423 -9.11 -20.39 3.59
N GLU A 424 -9.04 -21.21 4.64
CA GLU A 424 -8.50 -20.80 5.93
C GLU A 424 -6.99 -20.56 5.89
N ARG A 425 -6.24 -21.32 5.09
CA ARG A 425 -4.80 -21.11 4.89
C ARG A 425 -4.48 -19.85 4.09
N GLN A 426 -5.42 -19.35 3.30
CA GLN A 426 -5.31 -18.07 2.57
C GLN A 426 -5.87 -16.88 3.36
N ASN A 427 -6.55 -17.13 4.48
CA ASN A 427 -7.10 -16.06 5.31
C ASN A 427 -6.01 -15.50 6.23
N LEU A 428 -5.67 -14.21 6.05
CA LEU A 428 -4.67 -13.50 6.87
C LEU A 428 -4.96 -13.53 8.37
N LYS A 429 -6.24 -13.66 8.76
CA LYS A 429 -6.65 -13.72 10.17
C LYS A 429 -6.55 -15.13 10.77
N SER A 430 -6.23 -16.13 9.94
CA SER A 430 -6.06 -17.51 10.39
C SER A 430 -4.69 -17.71 10.99
N ILE A 431 -4.63 -18.49 12.08
CA ILE A 431 -3.38 -18.95 12.69
C ILE A 431 -2.56 -19.80 11.69
N HIS A 432 -3.26 -20.45 10.75
CA HIS A 432 -2.69 -21.30 9.71
C HIS A 432 -2.42 -20.56 8.38
N PHE A 433 -2.45 -19.22 8.39
CA PHE A 433 -2.11 -18.44 7.21
C PHE A 433 -0.74 -18.84 6.64
N THR A 434 -0.67 -18.99 5.31
CA THR A 434 0.59 -19.24 4.63
C THR A 434 0.65 -18.66 3.23
N LEU A 435 1.86 -18.32 2.79
CA LEU A 435 2.12 -17.84 1.44
C LEU A 435 2.22 -19.01 0.45
N ASN A 436 1.63 -18.85 -0.74
CA ASN A 436 1.64 -19.86 -1.81
C ASN A 436 2.98 -19.87 -2.59
N ARG A 437 4.11 -20.01 -1.88
CA ARG A 437 5.44 -20.19 -2.49
C ARG A 437 6.41 -20.84 -1.52
N THR A 438 7.43 -21.49 -2.07
CA THR A 438 8.51 -22.14 -1.33
C THR A 438 9.83 -21.38 -1.39
N LEU A 439 10.01 -20.49 -2.37
CA LEU A 439 11.22 -19.70 -2.58
C LEU A 439 11.03 -18.22 -2.16
N PRO A 440 12.10 -17.55 -1.68
CA PRO A 440 12.12 -16.11 -1.48
C PRO A 440 11.78 -15.33 -2.76
N LEU A 441 11.18 -14.13 -2.63
CA LEU A 441 10.75 -13.35 -3.80
C LEU A 441 11.94 -12.97 -4.67
N SER A 442 13.08 -12.65 -4.06
CA SER A 442 14.32 -12.33 -4.77
C SER A 442 14.76 -13.46 -5.70
N MET A 443 14.60 -14.72 -5.30
CA MET A 443 14.98 -15.89 -6.10
C MET A 443 13.95 -16.21 -7.19
N ILE A 444 12.67 -15.93 -6.95
CA ILE A 444 11.60 -16.09 -7.96
C ILE A 444 11.71 -15.01 -9.05
N THR A 445 12.06 -13.79 -8.65
CA THR A 445 12.11 -12.62 -9.54
C THR A 445 13.47 -12.38 -10.18
N GLN A 446 14.53 -13.05 -9.72
CA GLN A 446 15.83 -13.07 -10.38
C GLN A 446 15.66 -13.57 -11.82
N LYS A 447 15.81 -12.65 -12.78
CA LYS A 447 16.02 -13.01 -14.18
C LYS A 447 17.31 -13.86 -14.26
N PRO A 448 17.37 -14.87 -15.14
CA PRO A 448 18.56 -15.70 -15.27
C PRO A 448 19.79 -14.82 -15.49
N ASN A 449 20.83 -15.01 -14.66
CA ASN A 449 22.11 -14.35 -14.79
C ASN A 449 22.64 -14.57 -16.21
N ILE A 450 22.76 -13.51 -17.00
CA ILE A 450 23.55 -13.54 -18.23
C ILE A 450 25.01 -13.53 -17.77
N SER A 451 25.66 -14.69 -17.76
CA SER A 451 27.11 -14.76 -17.53
C SER A 451 27.82 -14.20 -18.77
N TYR A 452 28.65 -13.19 -18.57
CA TYR A 452 29.51 -12.69 -19.62
C TYR A 452 30.79 -13.52 -19.63
N VAL A 453 30.94 -14.41 -20.61
CA VAL A 453 32.23 -15.04 -20.92
C VAL A 453 32.91 -14.18 -21.98
N PRO A 454 34.03 -13.50 -21.69
CA PRO A 454 34.82 -12.86 -22.74
C PRO A 454 35.38 -13.96 -23.64
N ILE A 455 34.85 -14.08 -24.86
CA ILE A 455 35.44 -14.96 -25.87
C ILE A 455 36.63 -14.19 -26.48
N GLU A 456 37.84 -14.43 -25.95
CA GLU A 456 39.06 -14.04 -26.66
C GLU A 456 39.18 -14.89 -27.92
N PHE A 457 39.04 -14.25 -29.09
CA PHE A 457 39.17 -14.94 -30.36
C PHE A 457 40.65 -15.07 -30.76
N PRO A 458 41.11 -16.24 -31.23
CA PRO A 458 42.45 -16.39 -31.76
C PRO A 458 42.63 -15.55 -33.04
N GLN A 459 43.67 -14.72 -33.09
CA GLN A 459 44.00 -13.83 -34.22
C GLN A 459 44.22 -14.57 -35.56
N SER A 460 44.51 -15.87 -35.54
CA SER A 460 45.04 -16.61 -36.70
C SER A 460 44.00 -17.14 -37.71
N ILE A 461 42.70 -16.91 -37.50
CA ILE A 461 41.65 -17.41 -38.42
C ILE A 461 41.39 -16.43 -39.58
N VAL A 462 41.64 -15.13 -39.39
CA VAL A 462 41.30 -14.08 -40.37
C VAL A 462 42.23 -14.08 -41.60
N ASP A 463 43.47 -14.55 -41.43
CA ASP A 463 44.53 -14.48 -42.45
C ASP A 463 44.77 -15.80 -43.20
N LYS A 464 43.91 -16.82 -43.01
CA LYS A 464 44.00 -18.07 -43.76
C LYS A 464 43.56 -17.86 -45.23
N PRO A 465 44.36 -18.24 -46.24
CA PRO A 465 44.03 -18.04 -47.65
C PRO A 465 42.92 -18.97 -48.18
N LYS A 466 42.63 -20.08 -47.49
CA LYS A 466 41.49 -20.97 -47.74
C LYS A 466 40.89 -21.40 -46.39
N LEU A 467 39.59 -21.17 -46.22
CA LEU A 467 38.83 -21.55 -45.04
C LEU A 467 38.06 -22.84 -45.34
N GLN A 468 37.95 -23.74 -44.35
CA GLN A 468 37.01 -24.86 -44.47
C GLN A 468 35.56 -24.36 -44.31
N GLN A 469 34.57 -25.08 -44.84
CA GLN A 469 33.14 -24.70 -44.79
C GLN A 469 32.63 -24.37 -43.37
N ASN A 470 33.22 -25.01 -42.35
CA ASN A 470 32.88 -24.80 -40.94
C ASN A 470 33.54 -23.53 -40.36
N GLU A 471 34.70 -23.15 -40.91
CA GLU A 471 35.47 -21.95 -40.54
C GLU A 471 34.97 -20.70 -41.28
N GLU A 472 34.36 -20.85 -42.47
CA GLU A 472 33.82 -19.74 -43.27
C GLU A 472 32.73 -18.97 -42.51
N LYS A 473 31.83 -19.66 -41.80
CA LYS A 473 30.79 -19.03 -40.97
C LYS A 473 31.39 -18.22 -39.81
N ILE A 474 32.45 -18.74 -39.18
CA ILE A 474 33.12 -18.11 -38.03
C ILE A 474 33.92 -16.88 -38.48
N ALA A 475 34.62 -16.98 -39.60
CA ALA A 475 35.35 -15.86 -40.21
C ALA A 475 34.40 -14.76 -40.75
N LEU A 476 33.24 -15.15 -41.30
CA LEU A 476 32.18 -14.23 -41.73
C LEU A 476 31.59 -13.48 -40.52
N LEU A 477 31.31 -14.19 -39.42
CA LEU A 477 30.87 -13.60 -38.16
C LEU A 477 31.93 -12.64 -37.59
N GLN A 478 33.21 -13.01 -37.57
CA GLN A 478 34.30 -12.09 -37.13
C GLN A 478 34.41 -10.83 -38.00
N LYS A 479 34.27 -10.95 -39.33
CA LYS A 479 34.30 -9.79 -40.24
C LYS A 479 33.07 -8.88 -40.07
N LEU A 480 31.89 -9.46 -39.81
CA LEU A 480 30.66 -8.72 -39.54
C LEU A 480 30.65 -8.05 -38.16
N HIS A 481 31.39 -8.58 -37.17
CA HIS A 481 31.35 -8.17 -35.77
C HIS A 481 32.58 -7.42 -35.26
N ARG A 482 33.51 -6.97 -36.12
CA ARG A 482 34.74 -6.28 -35.68
C ARG A 482 34.48 -5.06 -34.77
N HIS A 483 33.33 -4.39 -34.91
CA HIS A 483 33.02 -3.18 -34.15
C HIS A 483 31.60 -3.07 -33.58
N THR A 484 30.75 -4.09 -33.73
CA THR A 484 29.36 -3.98 -33.26
C THR A 484 28.81 -5.32 -32.77
N THR A 485 28.48 -5.33 -31.48
CA THR A 485 27.53 -6.20 -30.76
C THR A 485 28.02 -7.55 -30.19
N HIS A 486 27.68 -7.79 -28.92
CA HIS A 486 27.92 -9.03 -28.15
C HIS A 486 26.95 -10.16 -28.55
N MET A 487 27.46 -11.39 -28.64
CA MET A 487 26.64 -12.61 -28.73
C MET A 487 26.61 -13.33 -27.38
N VAL A 488 25.45 -13.85 -27.00
CA VAL A 488 25.24 -14.66 -25.79
C VAL A 488 24.96 -16.10 -26.23
N SER A 489 25.71 -17.08 -25.73
CA SER A 489 25.31 -18.50 -25.82
C SER A 489 24.41 -18.84 -24.63
N ILE A 490 23.37 -19.63 -24.88
CA ILE A 490 22.50 -20.18 -23.85
C ILE A 490 22.97 -21.62 -23.60
N ASP A 491 23.79 -21.83 -22.57
CA ASP A 491 24.23 -23.16 -22.19
C ASP A 491 23.23 -23.76 -21.18
N ASN A 492 22.24 -24.46 -21.73
CA ASN A 492 21.56 -25.62 -21.14
C ASN A 492 20.38 -26.01 -22.03
N VAL A 493 20.66 -26.82 -23.04
CA VAL A 493 19.59 -27.49 -23.81
C VAL A 493 19.95 -28.96 -23.88
N GLY A 494 19.11 -29.79 -23.25
CA GLY A 494 19.24 -31.24 -23.25
C GLY A 494 19.31 -31.80 -24.66
N ALA A 495 20.18 -32.79 -24.86
CA ALA A 495 20.33 -33.51 -26.11
C ALA A 495 19.00 -34.20 -26.48
N GLY A 496 18.26 -33.66 -27.45
CA GLY A 496 17.01 -34.30 -27.89
C GLY A 496 16.29 -33.60 -29.03
N ASP A 497 16.15 -32.28 -29.00
CA ASP A 497 15.25 -31.60 -29.95
C ASP A 497 15.98 -30.59 -30.85
N GLU A 498 15.90 -30.81 -32.16
CA GLU A 498 16.26 -29.81 -33.18
C GLU A 498 15.30 -28.61 -33.13
N TYR A 499 15.76 -27.47 -32.60
CA TYR A 499 15.06 -26.20 -32.79
C TYR A 499 15.92 -25.14 -33.46
N LYS A 500 15.24 -24.37 -34.34
CA LYS A 500 15.77 -23.26 -35.12
C LYS A 500 16.31 -22.17 -34.21
N ILE A 501 17.60 -21.86 -34.37
CA ILE A 501 18.26 -20.72 -33.73
C ILE A 501 17.64 -19.44 -34.28
N ASN A 502 16.75 -18.81 -33.53
CA ASN A 502 16.33 -17.44 -33.78
C ASN A 502 17.36 -16.51 -33.12
N VAL A 503 18.27 -15.96 -33.93
CA VAL A 503 19.18 -14.91 -33.47
C VAL A 503 18.38 -13.61 -33.38
N ALA A 504 18.15 -13.10 -32.18
CA ALA A 504 17.61 -11.77 -31.96
C ALA A 504 18.75 -10.77 -31.81
N LEU A 505 18.82 -9.79 -32.72
CA LEU A 505 19.74 -8.65 -32.62
C LEU A 505 19.10 -7.58 -31.73
N LEU A 506 19.68 -7.31 -30.55
CA LEU A 506 19.33 -6.16 -29.73
C LEU A 506 20.36 -5.05 -29.92
N ARG A 507 19.90 -3.85 -30.31
CA ARG A 507 20.71 -2.62 -30.35
C ARG A 507 20.25 -1.63 -29.29
N ASN A 508 21.17 -0.77 -28.86
CA ASN A 508 20.87 0.31 -27.92
C ASN A 508 19.82 1.28 -28.50
N TYR A 509 18.84 1.62 -27.68
CA TYR A 509 17.82 2.63 -27.99
C TYR A 509 18.49 4.01 -28.05
N ASN A 510 18.94 4.43 -29.26
CA ASN A 510 19.20 5.83 -29.71
C ASN A 510 20.17 5.96 -30.91
N GLU A 511 20.67 4.87 -31.51
CA GLU A 511 21.64 4.97 -32.63
C GLU A 511 21.05 5.52 -33.96
N GLY A 512 19.76 5.84 -34.03
CA GLY A 512 19.07 6.22 -35.28
C GLY A 512 18.85 7.72 -35.52
N ARG A 513 19.55 8.63 -34.84
CA ARG A 513 19.30 10.09 -35.02
C ARG A 513 19.80 10.67 -36.34
N HIS A 514 20.67 9.98 -37.07
CA HIS A 514 21.18 10.47 -38.35
C HIS A 514 21.32 9.33 -39.38
N GLY A 515 20.27 9.09 -40.17
CA GLY A 515 20.38 8.44 -41.49
C GLY A 515 19.63 7.11 -41.68
N SER A 516 18.59 7.18 -42.54
CA SER A 516 18.33 6.20 -43.61
C SER A 516 17.71 4.82 -43.31
N TRP A 517 17.05 4.52 -42.19
CA TRP A 517 16.42 3.20 -42.00
C TRP A 517 15.07 3.22 -41.26
N ASN A 518 14.13 2.36 -41.69
CA ASN A 518 12.79 2.20 -41.11
C ASN A 518 12.75 1.15 -39.97
N ASN A 519 11.90 1.41 -38.97
CA ASN A 519 11.83 0.79 -37.62
C ASN A 519 11.26 -0.65 -37.50
N TYR A 520 11.49 -1.58 -38.42
CA TYR A 520 10.99 -2.94 -38.24
C TYR A 520 12.00 -4.01 -38.63
N ALA A 521 12.37 -4.87 -37.68
CA ALA A 521 13.12 -6.09 -37.91
C ALA A 521 12.20 -7.30 -37.70
N SER A 522 11.69 -7.86 -38.79
CA SER A 522 11.30 -9.27 -38.83
C SER A 522 11.67 -9.85 -40.20
N LEU A 523 12.36 -10.99 -40.22
CA LEU A 523 12.64 -11.73 -41.45
C LEU A 523 11.55 -12.79 -41.65
N LEU A 524 10.90 -12.72 -42.82
CA LEU A 524 9.83 -13.58 -43.29
C LEU A 524 10.26 -15.03 -43.52
N LYS A 525 9.30 -15.94 -43.32
CA LYS A 525 9.29 -17.28 -43.91
C LYS A 525 8.98 -17.15 -45.41
N SER A 526 9.77 -17.82 -46.23
CA SER A 526 9.69 -17.89 -47.68
C SER A 526 8.38 -18.49 -48.22
N GLN A 527 7.61 -17.73 -49.00
CA GLN A 527 6.88 -18.23 -50.18
C GLN A 527 6.57 -17.08 -51.15
N LYS A 528 6.66 -17.36 -52.46
CA LYS A 528 6.57 -16.39 -53.56
C LYS A 528 5.19 -15.73 -53.62
N GLY A 529 5.16 -14.40 -53.49
CA GLY A 529 4.03 -13.55 -53.87
C GLY A 529 3.49 -12.69 -52.74
N THR A 530 4.13 -11.56 -52.44
CA THR A 530 3.47 -10.36 -51.89
C THR A 530 4.44 -9.17 -51.96
N TYR A 531 4.19 -8.26 -52.89
CA TYR A 531 4.79 -6.93 -52.93
C TYR A 531 3.92 -5.99 -52.10
N VAL A 532 4.49 -5.17 -51.22
CA VAL A 532 3.80 -3.96 -50.74
C VAL A 532 4.11 -2.85 -51.75
N GLN A 533 3.12 -2.47 -52.54
CA GLN A 533 3.19 -1.29 -53.41
C GLN A 533 3.23 -0.03 -52.54
N THR A 534 4.26 0.79 -52.72
CA THR A 534 4.27 2.18 -52.29
C THR A 534 3.48 3.02 -53.29
N LYS A 535 2.31 3.52 -52.92
CA LYS A 535 1.68 4.65 -53.62
C LYS A 535 1.90 5.93 -52.81
N ASN A 536 2.66 6.83 -53.41
CA ASN A 536 2.79 8.22 -53.03
C ASN A 536 1.41 8.87 -52.85
N HIS A 537 1.23 9.68 -51.81
CA HIS A 537 0.35 10.84 -51.90
C HIS A 537 1.03 12.08 -51.28
N PRO A 538 0.90 13.25 -51.95
CA PRO A 538 1.53 14.50 -51.56
C PRO A 538 0.68 15.26 -50.52
N VAL A 539 1.30 16.24 -49.89
CA VAL A 539 0.63 17.33 -49.18
C VAL A 539 -0.16 18.17 -50.20
N ASN A 540 -1.49 18.29 -50.02
CA ASN A 540 -2.25 19.54 -50.21
C ASN A 540 -3.74 19.38 -49.83
N HIS A 541 -4.18 20.30 -48.97
CA HIS A 541 -5.42 21.08 -48.98
C HIS A 541 -6.83 20.47 -49.23
N GLU A 542 -7.75 20.94 -48.36
CA GLU A 542 -9.18 21.25 -48.54
C GLU A 542 -10.28 20.25 -48.08
N PHE A 543 -11.18 20.81 -47.25
CA PHE A 543 -12.61 20.53 -46.93
C PHE A 543 -13.07 19.05 -46.91
N GLN A 544 -13.66 18.52 -45.84
CA GLN A 544 -14.73 19.00 -44.95
C GLN A 544 -14.62 18.37 -43.56
#